data_AF-A0A4U2YB74-F1
#
_entry.id   AF-A0A4U2YB74-F1
#
_cell.length_a   1.000
_cell.length_b   1.000
_cell.length_c   1.000
_cell.angle_alpha   90.00
_cell.angle_beta   90.00
_cell.angle_gamma   90.00
#
_symmetry.space_group_name_H-M   'P 1'
#
loop_
_entity.id
_entity.type
_entity.pdbx_description
1 polymer ?
#
loop_
_entity_poly.entity_id
_entity_poly.type
_entity_poly.pdbx_seq_one_letter_code
_entity_poly.pdbx_strand_id
1 'polypeptide(L)'
;MEDIKKYWDNEFIHYEKTELNKYGFHEDTVEFLGTVGLMAGKRFKDRSYFAFSFLADFKEEKIDGEKYIRIASTFLGSRGLYIKNGEDHVYYIDYSKENNKLIKDFCNTKIQDYVEFETVKSMISSRYPNVDDDELEGYECAREMIEAFKKIDPAAVYPYSYWANRMLNYAINYFYDEDDKIEAAIKSGKYATSNDAYFDILFNGMDVLETRPHI
;
A
#
# COMPACT_ATOMS: atom_id res chain seq x y z
N MET A 1 -18.30 9.29 -11.80
CA MET A 1 -17.73 10.57 -11.29
C MET A 1 -18.46 11.09 -10.05
N GLU A 2 -19.77 10.86 -9.91
CA GLU A 2 -20.52 11.14 -8.66
C GLU A 2 -19.99 10.37 -7.44
N ASP A 3 -19.48 9.14 -7.61
CA ASP A 3 -18.95 8.35 -6.48
C ASP A 3 -17.65 8.90 -5.89
N ILE A 4 -16.80 9.55 -6.69
CA ILE A 4 -15.56 10.18 -6.22
C ILE A 4 -15.88 11.44 -5.44
N LYS A 5 -16.81 12.27 -5.91
CA LYS A 5 -17.20 13.47 -5.17
C LYS A 5 -17.84 13.10 -3.83
N LYS A 6 -18.70 12.07 -3.81
CA LYS A 6 -19.25 11.49 -2.57
C LYS A 6 -18.17 10.84 -1.69
N TYR A 7 -17.09 10.35 -2.31
CA TYR A 7 -15.92 9.82 -1.62
C TYR A 7 -15.20 10.92 -0.83
N TRP A 8 -14.96 12.09 -1.42
CA TRP A 8 -14.32 13.24 -0.76
C TRP A 8 -15.25 14.00 0.20
N ASP A 9 -16.55 14.08 -0.10
CA ASP A 9 -17.50 14.96 0.61
C ASP A 9 -17.93 14.48 2.02
N ASN A 10 -17.63 13.25 2.47
CA ASN A 10 -18.19 12.72 3.73
C ASN A 10 -17.21 12.05 4.69
N GLU A 11 -15.93 11.91 4.36
CA GLU A 11 -15.10 10.91 5.06
C GLU A 11 -13.66 11.33 5.33
N PHE A 12 -13.33 12.62 5.32
CA PHE A 12 -12.01 13.10 5.72
C PHE A 12 -12.05 13.80 7.08
N ILE A 13 -11.15 13.40 7.98
CA ILE A 13 -10.88 14.11 9.22
C ILE A 13 -9.96 15.25 8.88
N HIS A 14 -10.49 16.46 9.02
CA HIS A 14 -9.73 17.70 8.85
C HIS A 14 -9.12 18.09 10.19
N TYR A 15 -7.90 18.63 10.12
CA TYR A 15 -7.14 18.95 11.32
C TYR A 15 -6.84 20.44 11.38
N GLU A 16 -6.88 20.98 12.60
CA GLU A 16 -6.50 22.37 12.81
C GLU A 16 -4.99 22.53 12.67
N LYS A 17 -4.55 23.58 11.96
CA LYS A 17 -3.11 23.89 11.78
C LYS A 17 -2.36 23.93 13.12
N THR A 18 -3.00 24.46 14.16
CA THR A 18 -2.40 24.54 15.51
C THR A 18 -2.20 23.18 16.19
N GLU A 19 -2.99 22.16 15.83
CA GLU A 19 -2.81 20.80 16.34
C GLU A 19 -1.70 20.08 15.58
N LEU A 20 -1.68 20.21 14.25
CA LEU A 20 -0.64 19.61 13.40
C LEU A 20 0.75 20.15 13.72
N ASN A 21 0.86 21.46 13.96
CA ASN A 21 2.12 22.11 14.32
C ASN A 21 2.74 21.57 15.62
N LYS A 22 1.96 20.98 16.54
CA LYS A 22 2.48 20.38 17.78
C LYS A 22 3.37 19.17 17.49
N TYR A 23 3.12 18.48 16.38
CA TYR A 23 3.81 17.26 16.00
C TYR A 23 5.08 17.51 15.15
N GLY A 24 5.33 18.75 14.72
CA GLY A 24 6.53 19.08 13.94
C GLY A 24 6.49 18.63 12.48
N PHE A 25 5.30 18.48 11.89
CA PHE A 25 5.13 18.22 10.46
C PHE A 25 5.70 19.36 9.59
N HIS A 26 6.15 19.03 8.37
CA HIS A 26 6.50 20.02 7.36
C HIS A 26 5.28 20.85 6.93
N GLU A 27 5.52 22.07 6.44
CA GLU A 27 4.47 23.01 6.07
C GLU A 27 3.53 22.45 5.00
N ASP A 28 4.06 21.77 3.97
CA ASP A 28 3.28 21.10 2.92
C ASP A 28 2.31 20.06 3.52
N THR A 29 2.80 19.24 4.45
CA THR A 29 1.98 18.22 5.15
C THR A 29 0.91 18.88 6.00
N VAL A 30 1.23 19.99 6.68
CA VAL A 30 0.26 20.75 7.48
C VAL A 30 -0.83 21.37 6.60
N GLU A 31 -0.46 21.97 5.47
CA GLU A 31 -1.41 22.55 4.51
C GLU A 31 -2.32 21.49 3.92
N PHE A 32 -1.76 20.36 3.49
CA PHE A 32 -2.53 19.24 2.95
C PHE A 32 -3.51 18.67 3.98
N LEU A 33 -3.06 18.37 5.20
CA LEU A 33 -3.92 17.82 6.25
C LEU A 33 -4.98 18.81 6.75
N GLY A 34 -4.71 20.11 6.69
CA GLY A 34 -5.70 21.15 7.02
C GLY A 34 -6.75 21.35 5.93
N THR A 35 -6.36 21.22 4.66
CA THR A 35 -7.25 21.47 3.51
C THR A 35 -8.05 20.23 3.10
N VAL A 36 -7.40 19.07 3.17
CA VAL A 36 -7.90 17.80 2.63
C VAL A 36 -8.16 16.79 3.74
N GLY A 37 -7.22 16.66 4.69
CA GLY A 37 -7.33 15.73 5.82
C GLY A 37 -6.94 14.28 5.51
N LEU A 38 -7.26 13.36 6.43
CA LEU A 38 -7.07 11.92 6.28
C LEU A 38 -8.40 11.17 6.22
N MET A 39 -8.43 10.07 5.47
CA MET A 39 -9.61 9.22 5.39
C MET A 39 -10.05 8.73 6.78
N ALA A 40 -11.35 8.73 7.02
CA ALA A 40 -11.97 8.21 8.24
C ALA A 40 -11.95 6.67 8.21
N GLY A 41 -11.73 6.07 9.38
CA GLY A 41 -11.25 4.70 9.55
C GLY A 41 -11.95 3.54 8.81
N LYS A 42 -13.18 3.73 8.32
CA LYS A 42 -13.89 2.68 7.57
C LYS A 42 -13.32 2.44 6.17
N ARG A 43 -12.63 3.42 5.57
CA ARG A 43 -12.07 3.32 4.22
C ARG A 43 -10.61 2.90 4.12
N PHE A 44 -9.93 2.74 5.26
CA PHE A 44 -8.71 1.94 5.29
C PHE A 44 -8.99 0.44 5.17
N LYS A 45 -10.26 0.01 5.03
CA LYS A 45 -10.59 -1.37 4.72
C LYS A 45 -10.00 -1.75 3.37
N ASP A 46 -9.00 -2.62 3.43
CA ASP A 46 -8.63 -3.45 2.31
C ASP A 46 -9.77 -4.45 2.04
N ARG A 47 -9.98 -4.82 0.78
CA ARG A 47 -10.85 -5.95 0.44
C ARG A 47 -10.11 -7.28 0.57
N SER A 48 -8.78 -7.26 0.61
CA SER A 48 -7.96 -8.47 0.73
C SER A 48 -8.22 -9.26 2.02
N TYR A 49 -8.05 -10.58 1.96
CA TYR A 49 -8.21 -11.53 3.08
C TYR A 49 -7.36 -11.20 4.34
N PHE A 50 -6.38 -10.27 4.23
CA PHE A 50 -5.54 -9.78 5.34
C PHE A 50 -5.85 -8.32 5.72
N ALA A 51 -7.08 -7.86 5.47
CA ALA A 51 -7.49 -6.47 5.66
C ALA A 51 -7.37 -5.96 7.09
N PHE A 52 -6.41 -5.05 7.30
CA PHE A 52 -6.40 -4.20 8.48
C PHE A 52 -7.36 -3.04 8.29
N SER A 53 -8.32 -2.89 9.21
CA SER A 53 -9.04 -1.64 9.37
C SER A 53 -8.19 -0.72 10.23
N PHE A 54 -7.71 0.39 9.65
CA PHE A 54 -7.02 1.43 10.40
C PHE A 54 -7.99 2.50 10.84
N LEU A 55 -7.80 3.03 12.04
CA LEU A 55 -8.44 4.24 12.52
C LEU A 55 -7.40 5.35 12.49
N ALA A 56 -7.72 6.47 11.87
CA ALA A 56 -6.89 7.66 11.92
C ALA A 56 -6.74 8.10 13.38
N ASP A 57 -5.49 8.23 13.83
CA ASP A 57 -5.13 8.52 15.22
C ASP A 57 -3.74 9.12 15.25
N PHE A 58 -3.62 10.35 15.76
CA PHE A 58 -2.34 11.03 15.91
C PHE A 58 -1.74 10.80 17.28
N LYS A 59 -0.55 10.19 17.29
CA LYS A 59 0.19 9.95 18.52
C LYS A 59 1.69 9.95 18.27
N GLU A 60 2.42 10.71 19.08
CA GLU A 60 3.88 10.63 19.07
C GLU A 60 4.33 9.31 19.71
N GLU A 61 5.22 8.61 19.02
CA GLU A 61 5.81 7.37 19.48
C GLU A 61 7.31 7.36 19.23
N LYS A 62 8.05 6.72 20.15
CA LYS A 62 9.49 6.50 19.99
C LYS A 62 9.72 5.03 19.65
N ILE A 63 10.21 4.78 18.44
CA ILE A 63 10.43 3.43 17.90
C ILE A 63 11.91 3.34 17.53
N ASP A 64 12.62 2.40 18.13
CA ASP A 64 14.06 2.19 17.95
C ASP A 64 14.91 3.48 18.04
N GLY A 65 14.63 4.30 19.06
CA GLY A 65 15.36 5.56 19.27
C GLY A 65 14.88 6.74 18.40
N GLU A 66 14.18 6.47 17.30
CA GLU A 66 13.63 7.47 16.39
C GLU A 66 12.22 7.92 16.81
N LYS A 67 11.86 9.16 16.47
CA LYS A 67 10.53 9.74 16.75
C LYS A 67 9.64 9.60 15.54
N TYR A 68 8.43 9.09 15.76
CA TYR A 68 7.39 8.96 14.76
C TYR A 68 6.10 9.60 15.25
N ILE A 69 5.29 10.02 14.29
CA ILE A 69 3.91 10.41 14.50
C ILE A 69 3.09 9.29 13.88
N ARG A 70 2.46 8.48 14.70
CA ARG A 70 1.45 7.54 14.24
C ARG A 70 0.31 8.36 13.65
N ILE A 71 -0.14 8.01 12.45
CA ILE A 71 -1.25 8.68 11.75
C ILE A 71 -2.48 7.79 11.62
N ALA A 72 -2.28 6.48 11.66
CA ALA A 72 -3.37 5.53 11.72
C ALA A 72 -2.93 4.25 12.45
N SER A 73 -3.85 3.58 13.15
CA SER A 73 -3.57 2.34 13.86
C SER A 73 -4.61 1.27 13.59
N THR A 74 -4.18 0.01 13.57
CA THR A 74 -5.11 -1.12 13.51
C THR A 74 -5.85 -1.28 14.85
N PHE A 75 -7.07 -1.82 14.84
CA PHE A 75 -7.85 -2.05 16.06
C PHE A 75 -7.11 -2.93 17.09
N LEU A 76 -6.21 -3.80 16.63
CA LEU A 76 -5.40 -4.70 17.48
C LEU A 76 -4.08 -4.06 17.97
N GLY A 77 -3.79 -2.82 17.56
CA GLY A 77 -2.89 -1.91 18.26
C GLY A 77 -1.38 -2.06 18.07
N SER A 78 -0.87 -3.15 17.46
CA SER A 78 0.58 -3.32 17.21
C SER A 78 1.05 -2.77 15.87
N ARG A 79 0.13 -2.60 14.92
CA ARG A 79 0.38 -2.17 13.53
C ARG A 79 -0.17 -0.77 13.30
N GLY A 80 0.56 0.05 12.56
CA GLY A 80 0.18 1.42 12.25
C GLY A 80 0.82 1.98 11.00
N LEU A 81 0.27 3.10 10.54
CA LEU A 81 0.91 4.01 9.59
C LEU A 81 1.54 5.15 10.38
N TYR A 82 2.74 5.53 9.98
CA TYR A 82 3.58 6.48 10.70
C TYR A 82 4.25 7.44 9.74
N ILE A 83 4.52 8.65 10.22
CA ILE A 83 5.41 9.60 9.57
C ILE A 83 6.59 9.82 10.51
N LYS A 84 7.82 9.73 9.99
CA LYS A 84 9.00 10.02 10.80
C LYS A 84 9.08 11.52 11.07
N ASN A 85 9.31 11.91 12.32
CA ASN A 85 9.34 13.32 12.67
C ASN A 85 10.45 14.07 11.90
N GLY A 86 10.09 15.20 11.28
CA GLY A 86 10.98 15.97 10.41
C GLY A 86 11.14 15.41 8.99
N GLU A 87 10.40 14.38 8.61
CA GLU A 87 10.28 13.85 7.25
C GLU A 87 8.80 13.82 6.83
N ASP A 88 8.52 13.69 5.53
CA ASP A 88 7.16 13.51 4.99
C ASP A 88 6.84 12.06 4.62
N HIS A 89 7.85 11.18 4.72
CA HIS A 89 7.73 9.78 4.34
C HIS A 89 6.72 9.04 5.21
N VAL A 90 5.83 8.30 4.56
CA VAL A 90 4.87 7.40 5.21
C VAL A 90 5.47 6.00 5.31
N TYR A 91 5.37 5.42 6.50
CA TYR A 91 5.82 4.07 6.80
C TYR A 91 4.69 3.23 7.39
N TYR A 92 4.62 1.96 6.99
CA TYR A 92 3.91 0.95 7.74
C TYR A 92 4.88 0.34 8.75
N ILE A 93 4.48 0.33 10.03
CA ILE A 93 5.29 -0.28 11.09
C ILE A 93 4.45 -1.31 11.83
N ASP A 94 4.99 -2.53 11.92
CA ASP A 94 4.50 -3.60 12.80
C ASP A 94 5.54 -3.87 13.89
N TYR A 95 5.16 -3.58 15.14
CA TYR A 95 5.96 -3.94 16.30
C TYR A 95 5.29 -5.12 17.03
N SER A 96 5.53 -6.33 16.53
CA SER A 96 5.06 -7.54 17.19
C SER A 96 5.91 -7.83 18.42
N LYS A 97 5.31 -7.65 19.60
CA LYS A 97 5.91 -8.05 20.90
C LYS A 97 6.19 -9.55 20.97
N GLU A 98 5.42 -10.36 20.25
CA GLU A 98 5.55 -11.83 20.24
C GLU A 98 6.81 -12.27 19.49
N ASN A 99 7.16 -11.58 18.40
CA ASN A 99 8.28 -11.94 17.54
C ASN A 99 9.54 -11.09 17.78
N ASN A 100 9.48 -10.12 18.71
CA ASN A 100 10.54 -9.15 19.01
C ASN A 100 11.22 -8.58 17.76
N LYS A 101 10.42 -8.31 16.72
CA LYS A 101 10.88 -7.85 15.42
C LYS A 101 10.13 -6.59 15.05
N LEU A 102 10.89 -5.53 14.79
CA LEU A 102 10.40 -4.31 14.16
C LEU A 102 10.38 -4.54 12.64
N ILE A 103 9.20 -4.47 12.04
CA ILE A 103 9.03 -4.40 10.59
C ILE A 103 8.69 -2.95 10.27
N LYS A 104 9.46 -2.34 9.36
CA LYS A 104 9.27 -0.97 8.90
C LYS A 104 9.33 -0.98 7.38
N ASP A 105 8.18 -0.80 6.74
CA ASP A 105 8.06 -0.78 5.29
C ASP A 105 7.77 0.64 4.83
N PHE A 106 8.52 1.11 3.83
CA PHE A 106 8.23 2.38 3.18
C PHE A 106 6.94 2.27 2.37
N CYS A 107 6.02 3.21 2.58
CA CYS A 107 4.77 3.29 1.84
C CYS A 107 4.86 4.35 0.74
N ASN A 108 5.13 5.60 1.09
CA ASN A 108 5.12 6.73 0.15
C ASN A 108 6.06 7.85 0.61
N THR A 109 6.50 8.65 -0.36
CA THR A 109 7.39 9.78 -0.17
C THR A 109 6.68 10.92 0.59
N LYS A 110 5.39 11.11 0.33
CA LYS A 110 4.57 12.09 1.04
C LYS A 110 3.24 11.50 1.46
N ILE A 111 2.65 12.07 2.50
CA ILE A 111 1.30 11.72 2.95
C ILE A 111 0.24 11.99 1.87
N GLN A 112 0.45 13.02 1.04
CA GLN A 112 -0.43 13.32 -0.09
C GLN A 112 -0.45 12.15 -1.07
N ASP A 113 0.71 11.64 -1.46
CA ASP A 113 0.83 10.52 -2.40
C ASP A 113 0.18 9.26 -1.82
N TYR A 114 0.31 9.03 -0.51
CA TYR A 114 -0.40 7.94 0.17
C TYR A 114 -1.93 8.05 0.03
N VAL A 115 -2.49 9.24 0.27
CA VAL A 115 -3.93 9.48 0.12
C VAL A 115 -4.36 9.34 -1.35
N GLU A 116 -3.53 9.79 -2.29
CA GLU A 116 -3.78 9.62 -3.72
C GLU A 116 -3.76 8.14 -4.13
N PHE A 117 -2.79 7.36 -3.64
CA PHE A 117 -2.73 5.91 -3.86
C PHE A 117 -4.00 5.22 -3.38
N GLU A 118 -4.46 5.50 -2.16
CA GLU A 118 -5.68 4.89 -1.61
C GLU A 118 -6.93 5.30 -2.42
N THR A 119 -6.99 6.55 -2.89
CA THR A 119 -8.07 7.04 -3.75
C THR A 119 -8.07 6.31 -5.08
N VAL A 120 -6.93 6.24 -5.74
CA VAL A 120 -6.74 5.52 -7.01
C VAL A 120 -7.06 4.05 -6.83
N LYS A 121 -6.58 3.39 -5.78
CA LYS A 121 -6.93 2.01 -5.44
C LYS A 121 -8.44 1.82 -5.38
N SER A 122 -9.16 2.69 -4.67
CA SER A 122 -10.62 2.61 -4.59
C SER A 122 -11.29 2.80 -5.94
N MET A 123 -10.80 3.72 -6.76
CA MET A 123 -11.35 3.96 -8.10
C MET A 123 -11.12 2.78 -9.03
N ILE A 124 -9.91 2.24 -9.05
CA ILE A 124 -9.55 1.12 -9.91
C ILE A 124 -10.36 -0.11 -9.51
N SER A 125 -10.32 -0.52 -8.23
CA SER A 125 -11.07 -1.69 -7.74
C SER A 125 -12.58 -1.61 -7.98
N SER A 126 -13.18 -0.42 -8.00
CA SER A 126 -14.61 -0.27 -8.29
C SER A 126 -15.03 -0.69 -9.70
N ARG A 127 -14.07 -0.81 -10.63
CA ARG A 127 -14.30 -1.27 -12.01
C ARG A 127 -14.23 -2.79 -12.15
N TYR A 128 -13.75 -3.50 -11.12
CA TYR A 128 -13.59 -4.95 -11.06
C TYR A 128 -14.58 -5.52 -10.04
N PRO A 129 -15.83 -5.81 -10.44
CA PRO A 129 -16.89 -6.19 -9.52
C PRO A 129 -16.65 -7.54 -8.83
N ASN A 130 -15.86 -8.44 -9.43
CA ASN A 130 -15.56 -9.78 -8.91
C ASN A 130 -14.09 -9.92 -8.51
N VAL A 131 -13.38 -8.82 -8.22
CA VAL A 131 -11.94 -8.82 -7.92
C VAL A 131 -11.49 -9.81 -6.82
N ASP A 132 -12.39 -10.19 -5.91
CA ASP A 132 -12.11 -11.11 -4.82
C ASP A 132 -12.43 -12.59 -5.16
N ASP A 133 -13.23 -12.84 -6.21
CA ASP A 133 -13.76 -14.15 -6.61
C ASP A 133 -13.28 -14.61 -8.00
N ASP A 134 -12.86 -13.68 -8.86
CA ASP A 134 -12.34 -13.92 -10.20
C ASP A 134 -10.84 -13.60 -10.24
N GLU A 135 -10.05 -14.63 -10.50
CA GLU A 135 -8.59 -14.55 -10.42
C GLU A 135 -8.00 -13.62 -11.48
N LEU A 136 -8.57 -13.63 -12.69
CA LEU A 136 -8.11 -12.77 -13.78
C LEU A 136 -8.44 -11.30 -13.48
N GLU A 137 -9.65 -11.01 -12.98
CA GLU A 137 -10.00 -9.65 -12.52
C GLU A 137 -9.06 -9.18 -11.40
N GLY A 138 -8.75 -10.05 -10.44
CA GLY A 138 -7.80 -9.77 -9.36
C GLY A 138 -6.42 -9.37 -9.88
N TYR A 139 -5.88 -10.15 -10.82
CA TYR A 139 -4.59 -9.88 -11.48
C TYR A 139 -4.62 -8.61 -12.33
N GLU A 140 -5.64 -8.40 -13.16
CA GLU A 140 -5.77 -7.19 -13.99
C GLU A 140 -5.89 -5.93 -13.13
N CYS A 141 -6.68 -5.98 -12.07
CA CYS A 141 -6.83 -4.91 -11.10
C CYS A 141 -5.49 -4.56 -10.43
N ALA A 142 -4.75 -5.57 -9.96
CA ALA A 142 -3.43 -5.38 -9.36
C ALA A 142 -2.43 -4.71 -10.31
N ARG A 143 -2.41 -5.14 -11.58
CA ARG A 143 -1.53 -4.55 -12.60
C ARG A 143 -1.89 -3.11 -12.91
N GLU A 144 -3.18 -2.82 -13.07
CA GLU A 144 -3.63 -1.46 -13.36
C GLU A 144 -3.28 -0.50 -12.19
N MET A 145 -3.41 -0.96 -10.95
CA MET A 145 -2.97 -0.20 -9.77
C MET A 145 -1.47 0.06 -9.76
N ILE A 146 -0.63 -0.96 -10.02
CA ILE A 146 0.83 -0.78 -10.08
C ILE A 146 1.21 0.26 -11.14
N GLU A 147 0.62 0.20 -12.33
CA GLU A 147 0.90 1.16 -13.40
C GLU A 147 0.41 2.58 -13.09
N ALA A 148 -0.68 2.72 -12.34
CA ALA A 148 -1.14 4.03 -11.87
C ALA A 148 -0.21 4.58 -10.79
N PHE A 149 0.18 3.76 -9.82
CA PHE A 149 1.02 4.17 -8.69
C PHE A 149 2.42 4.59 -9.12
N LYS A 150 3.03 3.90 -10.10
CA LYS A 150 4.32 4.28 -10.70
C LYS A 150 4.34 5.73 -11.23
N LYS A 151 3.20 6.27 -11.65
CA LYS A 151 3.07 7.64 -12.18
C LYS A 151 2.96 8.71 -11.09
N ILE A 152 2.57 8.31 -9.88
CA ILE A 152 2.35 9.21 -8.75
C ILE A 152 3.60 9.25 -7.88
N ASP A 153 4.05 8.09 -7.39
CA ASP A 153 5.26 7.96 -6.58
C ASP A 153 6.01 6.67 -6.95
N PRO A 154 6.97 6.74 -7.89
CA PRO A 154 7.70 5.54 -8.33
C PRO A 154 8.57 4.94 -7.21
N ALA A 155 8.99 5.72 -6.22
CA ALA A 155 9.80 5.21 -5.10
C ALA A 155 8.97 4.28 -4.18
N ALA A 156 7.65 4.44 -4.17
CA ALA A 156 6.71 3.61 -3.41
C ALA A 156 6.44 2.23 -4.05
N VAL A 157 6.83 2.04 -5.32
CA VAL A 157 6.40 0.92 -6.15
C VAL A 157 7.58 0.21 -6.78
N TYR A 158 8.22 -0.65 -5.99
CA TYR A 158 9.25 -1.58 -6.44
C TYR A 158 8.87 -3.00 -5.97
N PRO A 159 9.42 -4.06 -6.58
CA PRO A 159 9.20 -5.42 -6.11
C PRO A 159 9.44 -5.54 -4.61
N TYR A 160 8.57 -6.25 -3.88
CA TYR A 160 8.62 -6.36 -2.41
C TYR A 160 8.33 -5.07 -1.60
N SER A 161 7.95 -3.94 -2.22
CA SER A 161 7.48 -2.76 -1.47
C SER A 161 6.16 -3.03 -0.76
N TYR A 162 5.77 -2.15 0.17
CA TYR A 162 4.47 -2.24 0.85
C TYR A 162 3.32 -2.38 -0.16
N TRP A 163 3.26 -1.48 -1.15
CA TRP A 163 2.20 -1.50 -2.15
C TRP A 163 2.29 -2.70 -3.08
N ALA A 164 3.49 -3.10 -3.50
CA ALA A 164 3.67 -4.28 -4.34
C ALA A 164 3.16 -5.55 -3.65
N ASN A 165 3.45 -5.73 -2.36
CA ASN A 165 2.91 -6.85 -1.58
C ASN A 165 1.38 -6.81 -1.46
N ARG A 166 0.80 -5.61 -1.29
CA ARG A 166 -0.68 -5.49 -1.27
C ARG A 166 -1.30 -5.86 -2.61
N MET A 167 -0.69 -5.44 -3.72
CA MET A 167 -1.18 -5.77 -5.06
C MET A 167 -0.99 -7.26 -5.38
N LEU A 168 0.11 -7.86 -4.93
CA LEU A 168 0.31 -9.29 -5.01
C LEU A 168 -0.84 -10.08 -4.37
N ASN A 169 -1.39 -9.62 -3.24
CA ASN A 169 -2.54 -10.29 -2.61
C ASN A 169 -3.82 -10.29 -3.47
N TYR A 170 -4.01 -9.30 -4.34
CA TYR A 170 -5.12 -9.29 -5.30
C TYR A 170 -4.89 -10.30 -6.44
N ALA A 171 -3.63 -10.53 -6.81
CA ALA A 171 -3.24 -11.38 -7.92
C ALA A 171 -2.89 -12.82 -7.52
N ILE A 172 -2.76 -13.13 -6.22
CA ILE A 172 -2.10 -14.37 -5.78
C ILE A 172 -2.82 -15.63 -6.25
N ASN A 173 -4.16 -15.61 -6.31
CA ASN A 173 -4.94 -16.76 -6.77
C ASN A 173 -4.66 -17.07 -8.24
N TYR A 174 -4.59 -16.03 -9.08
CA TYR A 174 -4.24 -16.18 -10.50
C TYR A 174 -2.88 -16.86 -10.71
N PHE A 175 -1.92 -16.62 -9.82
CA PHE A 175 -0.63 -17.27 -9.91
C PHE A 175 -0.64 -18.74 -9.51
N TYR A 176 -1.57 -19.18 -8.66
CA TYR A 176 -1.75 -20.60 -8.35
C TYR A 176 -2.32 -21.39 -9.52
N ASP A 177 -3.18 -20.79 -10.34
CA ASP A 177 -3.68 -21.42 -11.57
C ASP A 177 -2.58 -21.54 -12.66
N GLU A 178 -1.50 -20.77 -12.52
CA GLU A 178 -0.36 -20.75 -13.44
C GLU A 178 0.90 -21.44 -12.86
N ASP A 179 0.76 -22.20 -11.77
CA ASP A 179 1.87 -22.76 -10.99
C ASP A 179 2.81 -23.63 -11.84
N ASP A 180 2.28 -24.40 -12.80
CA ASP A 180 3.09 -25.21 -13.72
C ASP A 180 4.10 -24.37 -14.53
N LYS A 181 3.70 -23.19 -15.02
CA LYS A 181 4.59 -22.29 -15.79
C LYS A 181 5.64 -21.67 -14.88
N ILE A 182 5.26 -21.34 -13.66
CA ILE A 182 6.14 -20.72 -12.66
C ILE A 182 7.16 -21.75 -12.17
N GLU A 183 6.74 -22.97 -11.88
CA GLU A 183 7.62 -24.09 -11.58
C GLU A 183 8.62 -24.37 -12.72
N ALA A 184 8.16 -24.35 -13.97
CA ALA A 184 9.04 -24.56 -15.12
C ALA A 184 10.10 -23.45 -15.21
N ALA A 185 9.73 -22.18 -14.99
CA ALA A 185 10.65 -21.06 -14.98
C ALA A 185 11.70 -21.19 -13.84
N ILE A 186 11.29 -21.61 -12.65
CA ILE A 186 12.20 -21.87 -11.51
C ILE A 186 13.15 -23.04 -11.83
N LYS A 187 12.62 -24.16 -12.34
CA LYS A 187 13.43 -25.33 -12.74
C LYS A 187 14.45 -24.99 -13.84
N SER A 188 14.14 -24.03 -14.71
CA SER A 188 15.06 -23.53 -15.73
C SER A 188 16.17 -22.61 -15.19
N GLY A 189 16.09 -22.21 -13.91
CA GLY A 189 17.03 -21.29 -13.27
C GLY A 189 16.74 -19.82 -13.56
N LYS A 190 15.60 -19.48 -14.18
CA LYS A 190 15.23 -18.10 -14.47
C LYS A 190 14.91 -17.30 -13.21
N TYR A 191 14.22 -17.93 -12.27
CA TYR A 191 13.89 -17.35 -10.96
C TYR A 191 14.41 -18.25 -9.85
N ALA A 192 14.86 -17.64 -8.76
CA ALA A 192 15.31 -18.37 -7.57
C ALA A 192 14.12 -18.84 -6.72
N THR A 193 13.04 -18.05 -6.68
CA THR A 193 11.84 -18.32 -5.88
C THR A 193 10.56 -18.01 -6.65
N SER A 194 9.43 -18.56 -6.21
CA SER A 194 8.12 -18.21 -6.77
C SER A 194 7.78 -16.74 -6.56
N ASN A 195 8.20 -16.13 -5.44
CA ASN A 195 7.99 -14.70 -5.20
C ASN A 195 8.69 -13.83 -6.25
N ASP A 196 9.91 -14.17 -6.65
CA ASP A 196 10.61 -13.45 -7.71
C ASP A 196 9.81 -13.49 -9.02
N ALA A 197 9.27 -14.66 -9.36
CA ALA A 197 8.41 -14.83 -10.53
C ALA A 197 7.11 -14.04 -10.41
N TYR A 198 6.40 -14.12 -9.27
CA TYR A 198 5.14 -13.41 -9.05
C TYR A 198 5.31 -11.90 -9.18
N PHE A 199 6.36 -11.33 -8.61
CA PHE A 199 6.63 -9.90 -8.75
C PHE A 199 7.02 -9.53 -10.19
N ASP A 200 7.82 -10.34 -10.87
CA ASP A 200 8.17 -10.06 -12.28
C ASP A 200 6.91 -10.08 -13.17
N ILE A 201 6.04 -11.08 -13.00
CA ILE A 201 4.76 -11.18 -13.70
C ILE A 201 3.85 -9.99 -13.35
N LEU A 202 3.73 -9.63 -12.08
CA LEU A 202 2.90 -8.50 -11.66
C LEU A 202 3.34 -7.19 -12.30
N PHE A 203 4.66 -6.98 -12.47
CA PHE A 203 5.20 -5.75 -13.02
C PHE A 203 5.29 -5.74 -14.55
N ASN A 204 5.51 -6.90 -15.17
CA ASN A 204 5.87 -7.01 -16.58
C ASN A 204 4.95 -7.92 -17.41
N GLY A 205 4.02 -8.64 -16.77
CA GLY A 205 3.05 -9.53 -17.39
C GLY A 205 3.53 -10.98 -17.56
N MET A 206 2.60 -11.89 -17.87
CA MET A 206 2.88 -13.35 -17.97
C MET A 206 3.89 -13.73 -19.04
N ASP A 207 4.01 -12.93 -20.12
CA ASP A 207 4.96 -13.19 -21.21
C ASP A 207 6.41 -13.22 -20.71
N VAL A 208 6.68 -12.63 -19.54
CA VAL A 208 8.00 -12.75 -18.91
C VAL A 208 8.31 -14.16 -18.46
N LEU A 209 7.40 -15.13 -18.41
CA LEU A 209 7.79 -16.51 -18.15
C LEU A 209 8.40 -17.18 -19.39
N GLU A 210 8.07 -16.71 -20.59
CA GLU A 210 8.44 -17.34 -21.86
C GLU A 210 9.72 -16.73 -22.48
N THR A 211 10.10 -15.52 -22.08
CA THR A 211 11.34 -14.89 -22.54
C THR A 211 12.56 -15.63 -21.97
N ARG A 212 13.57 -15.96 -22.79
CA ARG A 212 14.81 -16.54 -22.23
C ARG A 212 15.54 -15.47 -21.41
N PRO A 213 16.21 -15.82 -20.30
CA PRO A 213 17.04 -14.86 -19.58
C PRO A 213 18.08 -14.26 -20.55
N HIS A 214 18.22 -12.95 -20.53
CA HIS A 214 19.33 -12.28 -21.20
C HIS A 214 20.62 -12.71 -20.48
N ILE A 215 21.35 -13.63 -21.11
CA ILE A 215 22.71 -14.03 -20.70
C ILE A 215 23.69 -12.93 -21.13
#